data_AF-A0A6C0CFH3-F1
#
_entry.id   AF-A0A6C0CFH3-F1
#
_cell.length_a   1.000
_cell.length_b   1.000
_cell.length_c   1.000
_cell.angle_alpha   90.00
_cell.angle_beta   90.00
_cell.angle_gamma   90.00
#
_symmetry.space_group_name_H-M   'P 1'
#
loop_
_entity.id
_entity.type
_entity.pdbx_description
1 polymer ?
#
loop_
_entity_poly.entity_id
_entity_poly.type
_entity_poly.pdbx_seq_one_letter_code
_entity_poly.pdbx_strand_id
1 'polypeptide(L)'
;MSNINNIINDIQVLIEGVDNASNEYLLELTEITDTKISNYQILIAILFLLIICGTFYVLYRDYIYRIADKMTRCTDINDIINLNINDNDNSYIYNIYIAHVNNTNNVAKEFVIKFEYNFIAEQTNITFGQHSILSPVLFAPSDNISKMSNAFYVFDLAEKKKRYVDYYDKDNNKVYFIDRKKLATKKYKYYITSSLDEKLSDKNSILLAQFIKKYGYNDNINLDPIYNILYAIESKKNMEY
;
A
#
# COMPACT_ATOMS: atom_id res chain seq x y z
N MET A 1 22.20 -98.07 15.15
CA MET A 1 21.18 -97.56 16.10
C MET A 1 21.66 -96.42 16.98
N SER A 2 22.96 -96.29 17.32
CA SER A 2 23.49 -95.19 18.16
C SER A 2 23.42 -93.78 17.52
N ASN A 3 23.73 -93.64 16.23
CA ASN A 3 23.81 -92.32 15.59
C ASN A 3 22.46 -91.61 15.36
N ILE A 4 21.35 -92.33 15.26
CA ILE A 4 20.03 -91.71 15.01
C ILE A 4 19.48 -91.06 16.28
N ASN A 5 19.69 -91.69 17.44
CA ASN A 5 19.25 -91.14 18.72
C ASN A 5 20.01 -89.87 19.12
N ASN A 6 21.31 -89.79 18.78
CA ASN A 6 22.09 -88.58 19.00
C ASN A 6 21.60 -87.41 18.13
N ILE A 7 21.27 -87.67 16.86
CA ILE A 7 20.72 -86.65 15.95
C ILE A 7 19.35 -86.14 16.45
N ILE A 8 18.49 -87.04 16.96
CA ILE A 8 17.17 -86.64 17.49
C ILE A 8 17.33 -85.78 18.75
N ASN A 9 18.26 -86.14 19.65
CA ASN A 9 18.56 -85.33 20.83
C ASN A 9 19.13 -83.96 20.45
N ASP A 10 20.04 -83.89 19.49
CA ASP A 10 20.63 -82.63 19.03
C ASP A 10 19.56 -81.71 18.42
N ILE A 11 18.59 -82.27 17.67
CA ILE A 11 17.45 -81.51 17.14
C ILE A 11 16.53 -81.01 18.27
N GLN A 12 16.25 -81.83 19.28
CA GLN A 12 15.43 -81.40 20.43
C GLN A 12 16.08 -80.26 21.20
N VAL A 13 17.39 -80.36 21.49
CA VAL A 13 18.14 -79.29 22.16
C VAL A 13 18.15 -78.00 21.32
N LEU A 14 18.22 -78.13 20.00
CA LEU A 14 18.22 -76.98 19.09
C LEU A 14 16.83 -76.31 19.03
N ILE A 15 15.75 -77.09 19.04
CA ILE A 15 14.38 -76.56 19.12
C ILE A 15 14.14 -75.88 20.47
N GLU A 16 14.53 -76.51 21.59
CA GLU A 16 14.42 -75.90 22.92
C GLU A 16 15.25 -74.61 23.03
N GLY A 17 16.43 -74.57 22.41
CA GLY A 17 17.26 -73.36 22.33
C GLY A 17 16.60 -72.23 21.53
N VAL A 18 15.94 -72.55 20.42
CA VAL A 18 15.20 -71.57 19.59
C VAL A 18 13.95 -71.07 20.32
N ASP A 19 13.22 -71.93 21.00
CA ASP A 19 12.02 -71.56 21.77
C ASP A 19 12.39 -70.67 22.96
N ASN A 20 13.48 -70.99 23.69
CA ASN A 20 13.95 -70.17 24.79
C ASN A 20 14.43 -68.79 24.33
N ALA A 21 15.22 -68.73 23.25
CA ALA A 21 15.67 -67.45 22.69
C ALA A 21 14.48 -66.62 22.18
N SER A 22 13.50 -67.25 21.52
CA SER A 22 12.30 -66.57 21.03
C SER A 22 11.45 -66.02 22.19
N ASN A 23 11.36 -66.75 23.30
CA ASN A 23 10.68 -66.30 24.50
C ASN A 23 11.41 -65.13 25.19
N GLU A 24 12.75 -65.13 25.22
CA GLU A 24 13.53 -63.98 25.71
C GLU A 24 13.30 -62.73 24.86
N TYR A 25 13.34 -62.84 23.53
CA TYR A 25 13.04 -61.71 22.64
C TYR A 25 11.60 -61.21 22.76
N LEU A 26 10.64 -62.12 22.97
CA LEU A 26 9.25 -61.74 23.25
C LEU A 26 9.14 -60.99 24.58
N LEU A 27 9.84 -61.42 25.63
CA LEU A 27 9.86 -60.72 26.91
C LEU A 27 10.46 -59.32 26.78
N GLU A 28 11.59 -59.16 26.08
CA GLU A 28 12.19 -57.84 25.82
C GLU A 28 11.27 -56.92 25.01
N LEU A 29 10.61 -57.44 23.96
CA LEU A 29 9.64 -56.68 23.18
C LEU A 29 8.42 -56.28 24.01
N THR A 30 7.96 -57.17 24.90
CA THR A 30 6.85 -56.89 25.80
C THR A 30 7.25 -55.82 26.81
N GLU A 31 8.48 -55.84 27.33
CA GLU A 31 9.02 -54.85 28.26
C GLU A 31 9.14 -53.46 27.60
N ILE A 32 9.60 -53.39 26.35
CA ILE A 32 9.64 -52.14 25.56
C ILE A 32 8.21 -51.62 25.32
N THR A 33 7.25 -52.50 25.04
CA THR A 33 5.86 -52.13 24.76
C THR A 33 5.10 -51.73 26.04
N ASP A 34 5.47 -52.31 27.20
CA ASP A 34 4.90 -52.02 28.52
C ASP A 34 5.61 -50.91 29.29
N THR A 35 6.66 -50.29 28.75
CA THR A 35 7.16 -49.00 29.26
C THR A 35 6.11 -47.91 29.00
N LYS A 36 5.11 -47.87 29.89
CA LYS A 36 4.15 -46.77 29.98
C LYS A 36 4.96 -45.50 30.14
N ILE A 37 5.03 -44.70 29.08
CA ILE A 37 5.59 -43.35 29.11
C ILE A 37 4.96 -42.66 30.31
N SER A 38 5.79 -42.29 31.28
CA SER A 38 5.29 -41.69 32.51
C SER A 38 4.53 -40.42 32.16
N ASN A 39 3.39 -40.17 32.80
CA ASN A 39 2.62 -38.93 32.62
C ASN A 39 3.51 -37.68 32.76
N TYR A 40 4.59 -37.77 33.54
CA TYR A 40 5.61 -36.72 33.69
C TYR A 40 6.38 -36.44 32.38
N GLN A 41 6.76 -37.48 31.62
CA GLN A 41 7.44 -37.32 30.34
C GLN A 41 6.53 -36.70 29.28
N ILE A 42 5.24 -37.08 29.27
CA ILE A 42 4.22 -36.47 28.40
C ILE A 42 4.04 -34.99 28.75
N LEU A 43 3.95 -34.66 30.04
CA LEU A 43 3.83 -33.28 30.52
C LEU A 43 5.04 -32.42 30.10
N ILE A 44 6.26 -32.94 30.25
CA ILE A 44 7.48 -32.25 29.80
C ILE A 44 7.45 -32.03 28.29
N ALA A 45 7.05 -33.02 27.50
CA ALA A 45 6.98 -32.89 26.05
C ALA A 45 5.96 -31.82 25.62
N ILE A 46 4.79 -31.76 26.27
CA ILE A 46 3.79 -30.72 26.04
C ILE A 46 4.34 -29.33 26.41
N LEU A 47 5.02 -29.22 27.55
CA LEU A 47 5.60 -27.96 28.01
C LEU A 47 6.71 -27.48 27.07
N PHE A 48 7.53 -28.38 26.56
CA PHE A 48 8.54 -28.09 25.55
C PHE A 48 7.92 -27.62 24.24
N LEU A 49 6.83 -28.26 23.80
CA LEU A 49 6.10 -27.87 22.60
C LEU A 49 5.49 -26.46 22.75
N LEU A 50 4.94 -26.12 23.92
CA LEU A 50 4.45 -24.77 24.22
C LEU A 50 5.57 -23.73 24.18
N ILE A 51 6.75 -24.03 24.71
CA ILE A 51 7.92 -23.13 24.63
C ILE A 51 8.33 -22.92 23.18
N ILE A 52 8.36 -23.98 22.36
CA ILE A 52 8.69 -23.86 20.93
C ILE A 52 7.65 -23.01 20.20
N CYS A 53 6.35 -23.26 20.41
CA CYS A 53 5.28 -22.44 19.83
C CYS A 53 5.37 -20.98 20.27
N GLY A 54 5.67 -20.71 21.55
CA GLY A 54 5.87 -19.36 22.07
C GLY A 54 7.08 -18.67 21.44
N THR A 55 8.19 -19.39 21.27
CA THR A 55 9.39 -18.88 20.58
C THR A 55 9.09 -18.56 19.12
N PHE A 56 8.41 -19.44 18.40
CA PHE A 56 7.99 -19.17 17.01
C PHE A 56 7.02 -17.98 16.93
N TYR A 57 6.10 -17.84 17.88
CA TYR A 57 5.20 -16.69 17.93
C TYR A 57 5.96 -15.37 18.10
N VAL A 58 6.93 -15.31 19.03
CA VAL A 58 7.77 -14.13 19.24
C VAL A 58 8.61 -13.82 18.01
N LEU A 59 9.26 -14.83 17.41
CA LEU A 59 10.06 -14.66 16.19
C LEU A 59 9.22 -14.22 14.98
N TYR A 60 8.01 -14.77 14.83
CA TYR A 60 7.08 -14.38 13.79
C TYR A 60 6.65 -12.92 13.97
N ARG A 61 6.32 -12.53 15.21
CA ARG A 61 5.96 -11.16 15.55
C ARG A 61 7.11 -10.20 15.22
N ASP A 62 8.33 -10.51 15.68
CA ASP A 62 9.53 -9.70 15.40
C ASP A 62 9.83 -9.59 13.90
N TYR A 63 9.70 -10.69 13.16
CA TYR A 63 9.86 -10.71 11.70
C TYR A 63 8.86 -9.79 10.99
N ILE A 64 7.57 -9.84 11.38
CA ILE A 64 6.53 -8.98 10.82
C ILE A 64 6.80 -7.50 11.13
N TYR A 65 7.17 -7.15 12.37
CA TYR A 65 7.48 -5.76 12.73
C TYR A 65 8.72 -5.22 12.01
N ARG A 66 9.78 -6.02 11.87
CA ARG A 66 10.98 -5.63 11.13
C ARG A 66 10.72 -5.44 9.63
N ILE A 67 9.75 -6.16 9.07
CA ILE A 67 9.29 -5.95 7.70
C ILE A 67 8.38 -4.74 7.59
N ALA A 68 7.53 -4.47 8.59
CA ALA A 68 6.68 -3.29 8.63
C ALA A 68 7.50 -1.99 8.63
N ASP A 69 8.62 -1.97 9.34
CA ASP A 69 9.57 -0.83 9.34
C ASP A 69 10.23 -0.62 7.96
N LYS A 70 10.45 -1.72 7.22
CA LYS A 70 10.96 -1.71 5.83
C LYS A 70 9.85 -1.65 4.77
N MET A 71 8.58 -1.53 5.16
CA MET A 71 7.50 -1.39 4.18
C MET A 71 7.72 -0.07 3.45
N THR A 72 7.65 -0.13 2.12
CA THR A 72 7.78 1.00 1.20
C THR A 72 7.02 2.25 1.63
N ARG A 73 5.89 2.09 2.34
CA ARG A 73 5.08 3.19 2.87
C ARG A 73 5.78 4.04 3.93
N CYS A 74 6.55 3.43 4.84
CA CYS A 74 7.30 4.18 5.86
C CYS A 74 8.42 5.00 5.22
N THR A 75 9.09 4.43 4.21
CA THR A 75 10.09 5.15 3.40
C THR A 75 9.46 6.29 2.63
N ASP A 76 8.35 6.04 1.92
CA ASP A 76 7.63 7.08 1.17
C ASP A 76 7.18 8.22 2.11
N ILE A 77 6.69 7.91 3.32
CA ILE A 77 6.32 8.89 4.36
C ILE A 77 7.54 9.75 4.74
N ASN A 78 8.67 9.12 5.07
CA ASN A 78 9.86 9.83 5.50
C ASN A 78 10.45 10.70 4.39
N ASP A 79 10.41 10.23 3.14
CA ASP A 79 10.83 10.98 1.96
C ASP A 79 9.97 12.23 1.75
N ILE A 80 8.64 12.11 1.94
CA ILE A 80 7.72 13.26 1.87
C ILE A 80 8.05 14.27 2.96
N ILE A 81 8.32 13.82 4.20
CA ILE A 81 8.69 14.70 5.31
C ILE A 81 9.98 15.45 4.97
N ASN A 82 11.02 14.75 4.55
CA ASN A 82 12.34 15.32 4.23
C ASN A 82 12.25 16.34 3.09
N LEU A 83 11.54 16.01 2.01
CA LEU A 83 11.32 16.92 0.89
C LEU A 83 10.61 18.20 1.36
N ASN A 84 9.57 18.06 2.18
CA ASN A 84 8.85 19.24 2.64
C ASN A 84 9.70 20.12 3.54
N ILE A 85 10.49 19.54 4.44
CA ILE A 85 11.36 20.31 5.33
C ILE A 85 12.49 21.01 4.57
N ASN A 86 13.11 20.34 3.58
CA ASN A 86 14.35 20.83 2.96
C ASN A 86 14.14 21.53 1.61
N ASP A 87 13.15 21.10 0.82
CA ASP A 87 13.05 21.43 -0.61
C ASP A 87 11.72 22.08 -1.02
N ASN A 88 10.64 21.96 -0.21
CA ASN A 88 9.29 22.46 -0.55
C ASN A 88 8.74 23.48 0.48
N ASP A 89 9.57 24.46 0.84
CA ASP A 89 9.22 25.61 1.69
C ASP A 89 8.54 25.25 3.02
N ASN A 90 8.72 24.00 3.50
CA ASN A 90 8.09 23.46 4.70
C ASN A 90 6.55 23.56 4.73
N SER A 91 5.90 23.57 3.55
CA SER A 91 4.49 23.96 3.46
C SER A 91 3.51 22.81 3.21
N TYR A 92 3.93 21.64 2.69
CA TYR A 92 3.00 20.59 2.21
C TYR A 92 1.89 21.13 1.29
N ILE A 93 2.17 22.23 0.59
CA ILE A 93 1.29 22.84 -0.40
C ILE A 93 1.86 22.47 -1.77
N TYR A 94 1.00 21.90 -2.61
CA TYR A 94 1.35 21.50 -3.97
C TYR A 94 0.45 22.20 -4.97
N ASN A 95 1.07 22.96 -5.87
CA ASN A 95 0.40 23.62 -6.98
C ASN A 95 0.49 22.74 -8.23
N ILE A 96 -0.66 22.48 -8.85
CA ILE A 96 -0.76 21.62 -10.03
C ILE A 96 -1.42 22.40 -11.14
N TYR A 97 -0.58 22.79 -12.11
CA TYR A 97 -0.97 23.56 -13.27
C TYR A 97 -1.29 22.64 -14.44
N ILE A 98 -2.44 22.87 -15.06
CA ILE A 98 -2.78 22.34 -16.37
C ILE A 98 -2.54 23.45 -17.38
N ALA A 99 -1.55 23.30 -18.24
CA ALA A 99 -1.19 24.30 -19.24
C ALA A 99 -1.09 23.69 -20.65
N HIS A 100 -1.26 24.53 -21.67
CA HIS A 100 -1.06 24.11 -23.04
C HIS A 100 0.43 23.82 -23.31
N VAL A 101 0.74 22.83 -24.14
CA VAL A 101 2.12 22.40 -24.44
C VAL A 101 3.02 23.50 -25.01
N ASN A 102 2.44 24.56 -25.57
CA ASN A 102 3.20 25.69 -26.12
C ASN A 102 3.65 26.68 -25.04
N ASN A 103 3.11 26.60 -23.83
CA ASN A 103 3.29 27.61 -22.77
C ASN A 103 4.20 27.07 -21.64
N THR A 104 5.08 26.11 -21.95
CA THR A 104 5.89 25.40 -20.94
C THR A 104 6.85 26.28 -20.16
N ASN A 105 7.20 27.45 -20.69
CA ASN A 105 8.23 28.32 -20.12
C ASN A 105 7.67 29.32 -19.10
N ASN A 106 6.34 29.48 -19.03
CA ASN A 106 5.69 30.45 -18.14
C ASN A 106 4.38 29.90 -17.56
N VAL A 107 4.45 28.67 -17.05
CA VAL A 107 3.29 27.89 -16.60
C VAL A 107 2.50 28.61 -15.51
N ALA A 108 3.16 29.35 -14.62
CA ALA A 108 2.52 30.11 -13.55
C ALA A 108 1.67 31.30 -14.06
N LYS A 109 1.88 31.77 -15.29
CA LYS A 109 1.10 32.87 -15.88
C LYS A 109 0.13 32.41 -16.97
N GLU A 110 0.48 31.34 -17.68
CA GLU A 110 -0.24 30.88 -18.87
C GLU A 110 -0.77 29.45 -18.71
N PHE A 111 -1.62 29.26 -17.71
CA PHE A 111 -2.30 28.00 -17.42
C PHE A 111 -3.79 28.06 -17.78
N VAL A 112 -4.42 26.90 -17.91
CA VAL A 112 -5.87 26.73 -18.03
C VAL A 112 -6.49 26.70 -16.64
N ILE A 113 -5.97 25.82 -15.77
CA ILE A 113 -6.44 25.63 -14.39
C ILE A 113 -5.22 25.37 -13.49
N LYS A 114 -5.23 25.95 -12.30
CA LYS A 114 -4.33 25.62 -11.18
C LYS A 114 -5.16 24.97 -10.09
N PHE A 115 -4.70 23.83 -9.59
CA PHE A 115 -5.17 23.23 -8.35
C PHE A 115 -4.10 23.42 -7.27
N GLU A 116 -4.46 24.08 -6.19
CA GLU A 116 -3.60 24.19 -5.01
C GLU A 116 -4.14 23.22 -3.96
N TYR A 117 -3.36 22.18 -3.69
CA TYR A 117 -3.64 21.20 -2.66
C TYR A 117 -2.87 21.60 -1.40
N ASN A 118 -3.58 22.18 -0.44
CA ASN A 118 -3.05 22.48 0.88
C ASN A 118 -3.38 21.33 1.82
N PHE A 119 -2.42 20.43 2.03
CA PHE A 119 -2.62 19.26 2.88
C PHE A 119 -2.60 19.60 4.38
N ILE A 120 -2.03 20.75 4.77
CA ILE A 120 -2.07 21.21 6.17
C ILE A 120 -3.47 21.67 6.55
N ALA A 121 -4.09 22.46 5.68
CA ALA A 121 -5.45 22.98 5.89
C ALA A 121 -6.55 22.01 5.42
N GLU A 122 -6.18 20.87 4.81
CA GLU A 122 -7.08 19.94 4.13
C GLU A 122 -7.99 20.63 3.10
N GLN A 123 -7.44 21.55 2.29
CA GLN A 123 -8.20 22.35 1.33
C GLN A 123 -7.69 22.21 -0.10
N THR A 124 -8.62 22.19 -1.05
CA THR A 124 -8.33 22.22 -2.49
C THR A 124 -8.86 23.50 -3.11
N ASN A 125 -7.96 24.42 -3.43
CA ASN A 125 -8.28 25.67 -4.12
C ASN A 125 -8.15 25.51 -5.63
N ILE A 126 -9.07 26.11 -6.38
CA ILE A 126 -9.06 26.10 -7.84
C ILE A 126 -8.92 27.53 -8.32
N THR A 127 -7.90 27.79 -9.15
CA THR A 127 -7.71 29.06 -9.83
C THR A 127 -7.80 28.84 -11.33
N PHE A 128 -8.57 29.69 -12.00
CA PHE A 128 -8.72 29.64 -13.45
C PHE A 128 -7.74 30.60 -14.12
N GLY A 129 -7.21 30.18 -15.26
CA GLY A 129 -6.40 31.05 -16.11
C GLY A 129 -7.23 32.11 -16.84
N GLN A 130 -6.56 32.88 -17.68
CA GLN A 130 -7.23 33.89 -18.51
C GLN A 130 -8.34 33.26 -19.38
N HIS A 131 -9.45 33.98 -19.54
CA HIS A 131 -10.63 33.49 -20.27
C HIS A 131 -10.28 33.04 -21.71
N SER A 132 -9.37 33.73 -22.40
CA SER A 132 -8.89 33.36 -23.73
C SER A 132 -8.28 31.95 -23.79
N ILE A 133 -7.53 31.56 -22.75
CA ILE A 133 -6.88 30.25 -22.63
C ILE A 133 -7.88 29.17 -22.19
N LEU A 134 -8.83 29.55 -21.31
CA LEU A 134 -9.83 28.66 -20.72
C LEU A 134 -10.99 28.33 -21.67
N SER A 135 -11.47 29.32 -22.43
CA SER A 135 -12.66 29.22 -23.27
C SER A 135 -12.74 27.99 -24.17
N PRO A 136 -11.65 27.48 -24.80
CA PRO A 136 -11.75 26.31 -25.68
C PRO A 136 -12.17 25.04 -24.96
N VAL A 137 -11.89 24.93 -23.65
CA VAL A 137 -12.20 23.75 -22.84
C VAL A 137 -13.51 23.88 -22.06
N LEU A 138 -14.16 25.04 -22.09
CA LEU A 138 -15.45 25.24 -21.41
C LEU A 138 -16.61 24.62 -22.20
N PHE A 139 -17.63 24.20 -21.46
CA PHE A 139 -18.96 23.95 -21.97
C PHE A 139 -20.02 24.43 -20.97
N ALA A 140 -21.11 25.00 -21.49
CA ALA A 140 -22.27 25.27 -20.68
C ALA A 140 -23.14 24.01 -20.62
N PRO A 141 -23.69 23.64 -19.45
CA PRO A 141 -24.67 22.58 -19.34
C PRO A 141 -26.03 23.15 -19.78
N SER A 142 -26.18 23.43 -21.07
CA SER A 142 -27.49 23.78 -21.62
C SER A 142 -28.39 22.53 -21.57
N ASP A 143 -29.29 22.53 -20.59
CA ASP A 143 -30.51 21.72 -20.41
C ASP A 143 -30.39 20.18 -20.41
N ASN A 144 -29.19 19.62 -20.49
CA ASN A 144 -29.02 18.17 -20.64
C ASN A 144 -27.99 17.59 -19.65
N ILE A 145 -28.48 16.92 -18.60
CA ILE A 145 -27.70 16.22 -17.56
C ILE A 145 -26.67 15.26 -18.19
N SER A 146 -26.97 14.70 -19.37
CA SER A 146 -26.05 13.83 -20.11
C SER A 146 -24.68 14.47 -20.40
N LYS A 147 -24.59 15.81 -20.54
CA LYS A 147 -23.31 16.51 -20.73
C LYS A 147 -22.46 16.59 -19.46
N MET A 148 -23.05 16.49 -18.27
CA MET A 148 -22.30 16.46 -17.00
C MET A 148 -21.38 15.24 -16.90
N SER A 149 -21.68 14.17 -17.65
CA SER A 149 -20.79 13.00 -17.77
C SER A 149 -19.42 13.33 -18.38
N ASN A 150 -19.29 14.48 -19.08
CA ASN A 150 -18.03 14.96 -19.63
C ASN A 150 -17.34 16.03 -18.76
N ALA A 151 -17.94 16.42 -17.63
CA ALA A 151 -17.30 17.39 -16.75
C ALA A 151 -16.02 16.81 -16.14
N PHE A 152 -15.03 17.68 -15.94
CA PHE A 152 -13.80 17.36 -15.25
C PHE A 152 -14.00 17.40 -13.74
N TYR A 153 -13.33 16.48 -13.04
CA TYR A 153 -13.42 16.32 -11.59
C TYR A 153 -12.04 16.43 -10.95
N VAL A 154 -12.03 16.82 -9.68
CA VAL A 154 -10.85 16.77 -8.81
C VAL A 154 -11.20 16.05 -7.52
N PHE A 155 -10.16 15.60 -6.81
CA PHE A 155 -10.30 15.12 -5.44
C PHE A 155 -10.36 16.35 -4.52
N ASP A 156 -11.43 16.49 -3.75
CA ASP A 156 -11.56 17.52 -2.73
C ASP A 156 -10.93 17.01 -1.43
N LEU A 157 -9.90 17.69 -0.91
CA LEU A 157 -9.25 17.30 0.34
C LEU A 157 -10.17 17.41 1.56
N ALA A 158 -11.05 18.42 1.60
CA ALA A 158 -11.92 18.67 2.74
C ALA A 158 -13.04 17.64 2.80
N GLU A 159 -13.68 17.38 1.67
CA GLU A 159 -14.80 16.44 1.60
C GLU A 159 -14.38 14.99 1.31
N LYS A 160 -13.10 14.77 0.99
CA LYS A 160 -12.50 13.46 0.66
C LYS A 160 -13.25 12.70 -0.44
N LYS A 161 -13.82 13.44 -1.41
CA LYS A 161 -14.65 12.92 -2.50
C LYS A 161 -14.44 13.71 -3.80
N LYS A 162 -15.11 13.27 -4.87
CA LYS A 162 -15.09 13.96 -6.17
C LYS A 162 -15.83 15.29 -6.10
N ARG A 163 -15.21 16.33 -6.65
CA ARG A 163 -15.84 17.64 -6.88
C ARG A 163 -15.72 18.02 -8.36
N TYR A 164 -16.81 18.51 -8.93
CA TYR A 164 -16.80 19.10 -10.26
C TYR A 164 -15.95 20.36 -10.30
N VAL A 165 -15.31 20.64 -11.44
CA VAL A 165 -14.67 21.93 -11.67
C VAL A 165 -15.62 22.83 -12.47
N ASP A 166 -16.26 23.75 -11.77
CA ASP A 166 -17.17 24.75 -12.32
C ASP A 166 -16.53 26.15 -12.37
N TYR A 167 -16.79 26.86 -13.45
CA TYR A 167 -16.30 28.20 -13.72
C TYR A 167 -17.49 29.14 -13.86
N TYR A 168 -17.61 30.10 -12.93
CA TYR A 168 -18.61 31.14 -13.02
C TYR A 168 -18.05 32.34 -13.82
N ASP A 169 -18.60 32.53 -15.02
CA ASP A 169 -18.32 33.68 -15.86
C ASP A 169 -19.20 34.85 -15.42
N LYS A 170 -18.58 35.86 -14.82
CA LYS A 170 -19.26 37.06 -14.31
C LYS A 170 -19.81 37.94 -15.44
N ASP A 171 -19.15 37.96 -16.59
CA ASP A 171 -19.51 38.84 -17.71
C ASP A 171 -20.82 38.36 -18.36
N ASN A 172 -20.98 37.04 -18.44
CA ASN A 172 -22.15 36.40 -19.05
C ASN A 172 -23.17 35.86 -18.04
N ASN A 173 -22.92 36.00 -16.73
CA ASN A 173 -23.71 35.45 -15.62
C ASN A 173 -24.06 33.96 -15.82
N LYS A 174 -23.07 33.15 -16.21
CA LYS A 174 -23.25 31.73 -16.54
C LYS A 174 -22.20 30.86 -15.88
N VAL A 175 -22.64 29.68 -15.44
CA VAL A 175 -21.76 28.62 -14.95
C VAL A 175 -21.39 27.71 -16.12
N TYR A 176 -20.09 27.54 -16.31
CA TYR A 176 -19.50 26.63 -17.26
C TYR A 176 -18.79 25.50 -16.53
N PHE A 177 -18.62 24.38 -17.20
CA PHE A 177 -17.83 23.26 -16.73
C PHE A 177 -16.67 23.02 -17.68
N ILE A 178 -15.65 22.37 -17.17
CA ILE A 178 -14.48 21.99 -17.95
C ILE A 178 -14.73 20.65 -18.62
N ASP A 179 -14.57 20.59 -19.94
CA ASP A 179 -14.72 19.36 -20.71
C ASP A 179 -13.48 18.48 -20.54
N ARG A 180 -13.64 17.36 -19.83
CA ARG A 180 -12.57 16.39 -19.59
C ARG A 180 -12.04 15.80 -20.91
N LYS A 181 -12.87 15.58 -21.92
CA LYS A 181 -12.41 15.01 -23.20
C LYS A 181 -11.46 15.95 -23.94
N LYS A 182 -11.72 17.26 -23.85
CA LYS A 182 -10.83 18.28 -24.43
C LYS A 182 -9.50 18.37 -23.67
N LEU A 183 -9.54 18.29 -22.34
CA LEU A 183 -8.34 18.27 -21.51
C LEU A 183 -7.51 16.97 -21.62
N ALA A 184 -8.13 15.83 -21.96
CA ALA A 184 -7.46 14.53 -22.09
C ALA A 184 -6.50 14.41 -23.30
N THR A 185 -6.32 15.48 -24.07
CA THR A 185 -5.49 15.50 -25.28
C THR A 185 -4.01 15.71 -24.97
N LYS A 186 -3.11 15.34 -25.90
CA LYS A 186 -1.66 15.61 -25.81
C LYS A 186 -1.31 17.11 -25.79
N LYS A 187 -2.30 17.99 -26.01
CA LYS A 187 -2.15 19.45 -26.02
C LYS A 187 -2.01 20.04 -24.62
N TYR A 188 -2.39 19.30 -23.57
CA TYR A 188 -2.33 19.78 -22.19
C TYR A 188 -1.35 18.94 -21.38
N LYS A 189 -0.52 19.64 -20.58
CA LYS A 189 0.45 19.05 -19.67
C LYS A 189 0.13 19.47 -18.24
N TYR A 190 0.49 18.59 -17.32
CA TYR A 190 0.34 18.77 -15.88
C TYR A 190 1.73 19.08 -15.33
N TYR A 191 1.85 20.18 -14.61
CA TYR A 191 3.07 20.62 -13.96
C TYR A 191 2.81 20.71 -12.47
N ILE A 192 3.69 20.14 -11.67
CA ILE A 192 3.61 20.24 -10.21
C ILE A 192 4.73 21.13 -9.69
N THR A 193 4.38 22.02 -8.80
CA THR A 193 5.27 23.01 -8.20
C THR A 193 5.01 23.13 -6.71
N SER A 194 5.98 23.75 -6.01
CA SER A 194 5.88 24.13 -4.61
C SER A 194 4.86 25.24 -4.39
N SER A 195 4.70 25.63 -3.12
CA SER A 195 3.93 26.81 -2.73
C SER A 195 4.44 28.11 -3.37
N LEU A 196 5.74 28.20 -3.66
CA LEU A 196 6.41 29.33 -4.31
C LEU A 196 6.51 29.19 -5.84
N ASP A 197 5.76 28.25 -6.43
CA ASP A 197 5.77 27.95 -7.87
C ASP A 197 7.10 27.42 -8.43
N GLU A 198 7.97 26.91 -7.56
CA GLU A 198 9.19 26.23 -7.97
C GLU A 198 8.88 24.80 -8.42
N LYS A 199 9.47 24.37 -9.55
CA LYS A 199 9.15 23.07 -10.14
C LYS A 199 9.62 21.93 -9.24
N LEU A 200 8.70 21.03 -8.89
CA LEU A 200 9.01 19.81 -8.15
C LEU A 200 9.25 18.64 -9.12
N SER A 201 10.23 17.80 -8.82
CA SER A 201 10.60 16.63 -9.63
C SER A 201 10.77 15.35 -8.81
N ASP A 202 10.41 15.38 -7.53
CA ASP A 202 10.47 14.21 -6.68
C ASP A 202 9.39 13.18 -7.03
N LYS A 203 9.60 11.94 -6.60
CA LYS A 203 8.70 10.81 -6.88
C LYS A 203 7.28 11.08 -6.38
N ASN A 204 7.11 11.69 -5.21
CA ASN A 204 5.81 11.87 -4.57
C ASN A 204 4.99 12.96 -5.25
N SER A 205 5.62 14.08 -5.60
CA SER A 205 4.98 15.13 -6.40
C SER A 205 4.59 14.60 -7.79
N ILE A 206 5.44 13.81 -8.44
CA ILE A 206 5.11 13.16 -9.71
C ILE A 206 3.92 12.20 -9.56
N LEU A 207 3.89 11.38 -8.50
CA LEU A 207 2.77 10.48 -8.21
C LEU A 207 1.47 11.24 -7.96
N LEU A 208 1.52 12.36 -7.23
CA LEU A 208 0.36 13.23 -7.00
C LEU A 208 -0.15 13.85 -8.31
N ALA A 209 0.75 14.37 -9.15
CA ALA A 209 0.39 14.93 -10.45
C ALA A 209 -0.25 13.87 -11.37
N GLN A 210 0.30 12.64 -11.37
CA GLN A 210 -0.27 11.52 -12.10
C GLN A 210 -1.62 11.07 -11.55
N PHE A 211 -1.78 11.08 -10.22
CA PHE A 211 -3.06 10.80 -9.56
C PHE A 211 -4.12 11.79 -10.04
N ILE A 212 -3.87 13.10 -9.95
CA ILE A 212 -4.83 14.14 -10.36
C ILE A 212 -5.14 14.06 -11.85
N LYS A 213 -4.11 13.83 -12.67
CA LYS A 213 -4.32 13.59 -14.10
C LYS A 213 -5.27 12.42 -14.31
N LYS A 214 -5.12 11.29 -13.61
CA LYS A 214 -6.00 10.13 -13.79
C LYS A 214 -7.39 10.38 -13.18
N TYR A 215 -7.47 11.07 -12.04
CA TYR A 215 -8.67 11.28 -11.24
C TYR A 215 -9.77 12.06 -11.95
N GLY A 216 -9.39 12.99 -12.83
CA GLY A 216 -10.36 13.67 -13.68
C GLY A 216 -11.00 12.79 -14.77
N TYR A 217 -10.48 11.57 -15.03
CA TYR A 217 -10.92 10.73 -16.15
C TYR A 217 -11.40 9.33 -15.76
N ASN A 218 -10.95 8.76 -14.64
CA ASN A 218 -11.26 7.40 -14.24
C ASN A 218 -11.85 7.36 -12.82
N ASP A 219 -12.86 6.51 -12.62
CA ASP A 219 -13.54 6.37 -11.36
C ASP A 219 -12.87 5.41 -10.37
N ASN A 220 -12.02 4.50 -10.87
CA ASN A 220 -11.32 3.51 -10.05
C ASN A 220 -9.80 3.82 -10.00
N ILE A 221 -9.39 4.57 -8.97
CA ILE A 221 -8.01 5.05 -8.83
C ILE A 221 -7.55 4.89 -7.39
N ASN A 222 -6.29 4.47 -7.27
CA ASN A 222 -5.60 4.37 -5.99
C ASN A 222 -5.40 5.76 -5.35
N LEU A 223 -5.88 5.92 -4.12
CA LEU A 223 -5.77 7.15 -3.31
C LEU A 223 -4.45 7.27 -2.53
N ASP A 224 -3.57 6.27 -2.59
CA ASP A 224 -2.29 6.25 -1.87
C ASP A 224 -1.48 7.55 -1.98
N PRO A 225 -1.36 8.22 -3.15
CA PRO A 225 -0.59 9.47 -3.25
C PRO A 225 -1.13 10.60 -2.36
N ILE A 226 -2.44 10.65 -2.10
CA ILE A 226 -3.05 11.62 -1.19
C ILE A 226 -2.79 11.19 0.26
N TYR A 227 -3.07 9.93 0.58
CA TYR A 227 -2.96 9.44 1.95
C TYR A 227 -1.53 9.41 2.47
N ASN A 228 -0.54 9.10 1.63
CA ASN A 228 0.86 9.09 2.06
C ASN A 228 1.31 10.50 2.49
N ILE A 229 0.83 11.56 1.84
CA ILE A 229 1.14 12.94 2.24
C ILE A 229 0.44 13.29 3.56
N LEU A 230 -0.84 12.93 3.72
CA LEU A 230 -1.57 13.14 4.97
C LEU A 230 -0.91 12.43 6.16
N TYR A 231 -0.51 11.16 5.96
CA TYR A 231 0.21 10.40 7.00
C TYR A 231 1.59 10.96 7.29
N ALA A 232 2.28 11.53 6.29
CA ALA A 232 3.55 12.23 6.51
C ALA A 232 3.39 13.45 7.43
N ILE A 233 2.32 14.23 7.25
CA ILE A 233 2.02 15.36 8.14
C ILE A 233 1.73 14.88 9.56
N GLU A 234 0.92 13.84 9.73
CA GLU A 234 0.61 13.26 11.04
C GLU A 234 1.87 12.71 11.73
N SER A 235 2.69 11.96 11.00
CA SER A 235 3.95 11.39 11.49
C SER A 235 4.91 12.51 11.93
N LYS A 236 5.07 13.57 11.14
CA LYS A 236 5.90 14.73 11.50
C LYS A 236 5.43 15.38 12.80
N LYS A 237 4.11 15.59 12.97
CA LYS A 237 3.55 16.14 14.22
C LYS A 237 3.93 15.29 15.42
N ASN A 238 3.88 13.96 15.29
CA ASN A 238 4.22 13.04 16.38
C ASN A 238 5.73 12.98 16.69
N MET A 239 6.61 13.38 15.77
CA MET A 239 8.06 13.46 16.01
C MET A 239 8.47 14.74 16.75
N GLU A 240 7.64 15.79 16.70
CA GLU A 240 7.89 17.09 17.36
C GLU A 240 7.43 17.11 18.83
N TYR A 241 6.81 16.03 19.34
CA TYR A 241 6.43 15.81 20.75
C TYR A 241 7.34 14.77 21.41
#